data_AF-A0A2A9H2M3-F1
#
_entry.id   AF-A0A2A9H2M3-F1
#
_cell.length_a   1.000
_cell.length_b   1.000
_cell.length_c   1.000
_cell.angle_alpha   90.00
_cell.angle_beta   90.00
_cell.angle_gamma   90.00
#
_symmetry.space_group_name_H-M   'P 1'
#
loop_
_entity.id
_entity.type
_entity.pdbx_description
1 polymer ?
#
loop_
_entity_poly.entity_id
_entity_poly.type
_entity_poly.pdbx_seq_one_letter_code
_entity_poly.pdbx_strand_id
1 'polypeptide(L)'
;MIIVTSNGIPGYRIEAVLGEVMGMTVRSANFGSNITASFRSLGGGEVPEYTRIVYDSRNEVMNRMWGECVKRGGNAVLAMRFDTGSIAQGFTEVCAYGTAVIAVPLAEGEPGATPQSIARAAAEQPGPGNWPQMEQQVDPGEGSRPQAEPAESGVRRPEASPPGYAPSEHQENERRRAAEQQAQQPQQGADQQRPQTPEQQRRNSDDSWLDLN
;
A
#
# COMPACT_ATOMS: atom_id res chain seq x y z
N MET A 1 15.78 2.04 1.68
CA MET A 1 14.53 2.66 1.19
C MET A 1 14.55 4.14 1.58
N ILE A 2 14.11 5.03 0.69
CA ILE A 2 14.09 6.48 0.97
C ILE A 2 12.74 6.84 1.61
N ILE A 3 12.73 7.57 2.72
CA ILE A 3 11.51 8.11 3.32
C ILE A 3 11.74 9.59 3.59
N VAL A 4 10.89 10.44 3.05
CA VAL A 4 11.03 11.90 3.18
C VAL A 4 9.73 12.56 3.59
N THR A 5 9.85 13.66 4.33
CA THR A 5 8.71 14.52 4.67
C THR A 5 8.38 15.50 3.54
N SER A 6 9.28 15.71 2.57
CA SER A 6 9.02 16.51 1.38
C SER A 6 8.11 15.80 0.38
N ASN A 7 7.44 16.57 -0.49
CA ASN A 7 6.58 16.04 -1.55
C ASN A 7 7.36 15.49 -2.76
N GLY A 8 8.68 15.60 -2.75
CA GLY A 8 9.58 15.10 -3.79
C GLY A 8 10.98 14.91 -3.25
N ILE A 9 11.83 14.27 -4.04
CA ILE A 9 13.22 13.96 -3.68
C ILE A 9 14.13 14.62 -4.72
N PRO A 10 14.77 15.76 -4.41
CA PRO A 10 15.70 16.40 -5.34
C PRO A 10 16.78 15.42 -5.81
N GLY A 11 17.06 15.42 -7.12
CA GLY A 11 17.95 14.46 -7.74
C GLY A 11 17.31 13.10 -8.05
N TYR A 12 16.01 12.90 -7.86
CA TYR A 12 15.31 11.67 -8.24
C TYR A 12 14.12 11.97 -9.14
N ARG A 13 13.86 11.06 -10.07
CA ARG A 13 12.63 11.00 -10.86
C ARG A 13 11.68 9.98 -10.23
N ILE A 14 10.41 10.33 -10.16
CA ILE A 14 9.36 9.39 -9.73
C ILE A 14 8.79 8.69 -10.98
N GLU A 15 8.96 7.38 -11.07
CA GLU A 15 8.49 6.58 -12.20
C GLU A 15 7.09 6.00 -11.99
N ALA A 16 6.72 5.71 -10.74
CA ALA A 16 5.40 5.22 -10.40
C ALA A 16 4.95 5.73 -9.04
N VAL A 17 3.65 5.98 -8.92
CA VAL A 17 2.97 6.26 -7.65
C VAL A 17 2.09 5.07 -7.30
N LEU A 18 2.31 4.48 -6.13
CA LEU A 18 1.72 3.21 -5.69
C LEU A 18 0.64 3.39 -4.62
N GLY A 19 0.18 4.64 -4.47
CA GLY A 19 -0.84 5.03 -3.51
C GLY A 19 -0.31 5.23 -2.09
N GLU A 20 -1.25 5.47 -1.18
CA GLU A 20 -1.00 5.66 0.24
C GLU A 20 -0.47 4.39 0.90
N VAL A 21 0.49 4.52 1.81
CA VAL A 21 0.89 3.48 2.75
C VAL A 21 0.88 4.02 4.17
N MET A 22 0.56 3.16 5.14
CA MET A 22 0.44 3.48 6.54
C MET A 22 0.99 2.38 7.45
N GLY A 23 1.41 2.77 8.64
CA GLY A 23 1.71 1.90 9.76
C GLY A 23 1.11 2.50 11.01
N MET A 24 0.44 1.69 11.83
CA MET A 24 -0.23 2.16 13.04
C MET A 24 0.06 1.24 14.22
N THR A 25 0.02 1.80 15.42
CA THR A 25 0.07 1.07 16.68
C THR A 25 -0.76 1.77 17.72
N VAL A 26 -1.34 1.01 18.65
CA VAL A 26 -2.05 1.55 19.82
C VAL A 26 -1.24 1.21 21.07
N ARG A 27 -1.03 2.21 21.93
CA ARG A 27 -0.33 2.07 23.20
C ARG A 27 -1.29 2.36 24.35
N SER A 28 -1.21 1.55 25.41
CA SER A 28 -1.91 1.87 26.65
C SER A 28 -1.15 2.95 27.41
N ALA A 29 -1.81 4.05 27.75
CA ALA A 29 -1.30 5.11 28.60
C ALA A 29 -1.04 4.63 30.04
N ASN A 30 -1.64 3.50 30.43
CA ASN A 30 -1.45 2.89 31.75
C ASN A 30 -0.11 2.15 31.89
N PHE A 31 0.68 2.02 30.82
CA PHE A 31 2.01 1.40 30.89
C PHE A 31 3.02 2.22 31.71
N GLY A 32 2.73 3.50 32.01
CA GLY A 32 3.62 4.39 32.77
C GLY A 32 3.07 4.90 34.11
N SER A 33 1.83 4.56 34.51
CA SER A 33 1.23 5.13 35.74
C SER A 33 2.00 4.80 37.02
N ASN A 34 2.74 3.69 37.04
CA ASN A 34 3.60 3.30 38.16
C ASN A 34 4.91 4.10 38.24
N ILE A 35 5.35 4.73 37.13
CA ILE A 35 6.61 5.48 37.06
C ILE A 35 6.40 6.96 37.43
N THR A 36 5.25 7.53 37.07
CA THR A 36 4.87 8.92 37.37
C THR A 36 4.76 9.21 38.88
N ALA A 37 4.48 8.21 39.71
CA ALA A 37 4.48 8.35 41.17
C ALA A 37 5.89 8.65 41.73
N SER A 38 6.95 8.22 41.04
CA SER A 38 8.34 8.42 41.47
C SER A 38 8.98 9.71 40.95
N PHE A 39 8.47 10.29 39.86
CA PHE A 39 9.04 11.50 39.23
C PHE A 39 8.34 12.82 39.60
N ARG A 40 7.20 12.79 40.30
CA ARG A 40 6.50 13.99 40.79
C ARG A 40 7.34 14.86 41.75
N SER A 41 8.53 14.41 42.12
CA SER A 41 9.49 15.06 43.03
C SER A 41 10.66 15.77 42.34
N LEU A 42 10.86 15.66 41.01
CA LEU A 42 12.01 16.26 40.32
C LEU A 42 11.53 17.14 39.15
N GLY A 43 11.79 18.44 39.25
CA GLY A 43 11.12 19.50 38.49
C GLY A 43 11.14 19.35 36.96
N GLY A 44 9.94 19.40 36.35
CA GLY A 44 9.65 19.93 35.00
C GLY A 44 10.41 19.42 33.77
N GLY A 45 11.28 18.42 33.91
CA GLY A 45 12.13 17.91 32.83
C GLY A 45 11.47 16.84 31.94
N GLU A 46 12.25 16.34 30.99
CA GLU A 46 11.93 15.14 30.22
C GLU A 46 11.67 13.94 31.15
N VAL A 47 10.75 13.06 30.77
CA VAL A 47 10.57 11.77 31.43
C VAL A 47 11.10 10.67 30.49
N PRO A 48 12.35 10.19 30.68
CA PRO A 48 13.06 9.36 29.70
C PRO A 48 12.31 8.08 29.31
N GLU A 49 11.57 7.47 30.23
CA GLU A 49 10.79 6.26 29.98
C GLU A 49 9.63 6.53 29.02
N TYR A 50 8.94 7.66 29.18
CA TYR A 50 7.90 8.08 28.23
C TYR A 50 8.50 8.48 26.88
N THR A 51 9.64 9.17 26.87
CA THR A 51 10.37 9.47 25.63
C THR A 51 10.71 8.19 24.87
N ARG A 52 11.23 7.18 25.57
CA ARG A 52 11.54 5.87 25.00
C ARG A 52 10.31 5.20 24.40
N ILE A 53 9.18 5.19 25.11
CA ILE A 53 7.91 4.63 24.60
C ILE A 53 7.50 5.32 23.29
N VAL A 54 7.64 6.64 23.19
CA VAL A 54 7.32 7.39 21.97
C VAL A 54 8.28 7.02 20.84
N TYR A 55 9.59 6.94 21.10
CA TYR A 55 10.57 6.52 20.10
C TYR A 55 10.30 5.09 19.58
N ASP A 56 10.07 4.14 20.49
CA ASP A 56 9.78 2.76 20.13
C ASP A 56 8.50 2.64 19.31
N SER A 57 7.47 3.42 19.66
CA SER A 57 6.21 3.48 18.91
C SER A 57 6.42 4.06 17.51
N ARG A 58 7.19 5.14 17.37
CA ARG A 58 7.51 5.72 16.05
C ARG A 58 8.29 4.75 15.16
N ASN A 59 9.29 4.07 15.72
CA ASN A 59 10.07 3.07 14.98
C ASN A 59 9.18 1.91 14.52
N GLU A 60 8.28 1.42 15.38
CA GLU A 60 7.37 0.33 15.03
C GLU A 60 6.46 0.70 13.86
N VAL A 61 5.82 1.87 13.91
CA VAL A 61 4.90 2.28 12.84
C VAL A 61 5.62 2.60 11.54
N MET A 62 6.83 3.16 11.61
CA MET A 62 7.69 3.38 10.45
C MET A 62 8.04 2.08 9.76
N ASN A 63 8.38 1.04 10.54
CA ASN A 63 8.69 -0.28 9.99
C ASN A 63 7.47 -0.95 9.36
N ARG A 64 6.27 -0.77 9.94
CA ARG A 64 5.00 -1.27 9.36
C ARG A 64 4.67 -0.58 8.04
N MET A 65 4.75 0.75 8.00
CA MET A 65 4.55 1.56 6.78
C MET A 65 5.58 1.20 5.70
N TRP A 66 6.84 1.00 6.09
CA TRP A 66 7.88 0.50 5.18
C TRP A 66 7.50 -0.87 4.61
N GLY A 67 7.14 -1.82 5.46
CA GLY A 67 6.71 -3.15 5.02
C GLY A 67 5.58 -3.09 3.99
N GLU A 68 4.62 -2.18 4.16
CA GLU A 68 3.56 -1.96 3.18
C GLU A 68 4.07 -1.37 1.85
N CYS A 69 4.97 -0.39 1.90
CA CYS A 69 5.61 0.18 0.70
C CYS A 69 6.32 -0.91 -0.12
N VAL A 70 7.11 -1.77 0.54
CA VAL A 70 7.82 -2.88 -0.12
C VAL A 70 6.84 -3.88 -0.72
N LYS A 71 5.75 -4.24 -0.01
CA LYS A 71 4.72 -5.15 -0.53
C LYS A 71 4.06 -4.64 -1.80
N ARG A 72 3.99 -3.32 -1.99
CA ARG A 72 3.45 -2.67 -3.20
C ARG A 72 4.49 -2.51 -4.31
N GLY A 73 5.75 -2.89 -4.08
CA GLY A 73 6.86 -2.71 -5.03
C GLY A 73 7.51 -1.32 -4.97
N GLY A 74 7.21 -0.52 -3.94
CA GLY A 74 7.79 0.81 -3.76
C GLY A 74 9.21 0.75 -3.18
N ASN A 75 10.02 1.74 -3.55
CA ASN A 75 11.39 1.91 -3.04
C ASN A 75 11.57 3.25 -2.30
N ALA A 76 10.52 4.08 -2.26
CA ALA A 76 10.50 5.31 -1.48
C ALA A 76 9.10 5.67 -0.97
N VAL A 77 9.05 6.48 0.09
CA VAL A 77 7.81 7.07 0.62
C VAL A 77 7.97 8.59 0.65
N LEU A 78 7.05 9.30 -0.01
CA LEU A 78 6.98 10.76 -0.05
C LEU A 78 5.97 11.30 0.95
N ALA A 79 6.11 12.59 1.28
CA ALA A 79 5.18 13.32 2.13
C ALA A 79 4.87 12.61 3.45
N MET A 80 5.85 11.91 4.02
CA MET A 80 5.65 11.11 5.23
C MET A 80 5.28 12.00 6.41
N ARG A 81 4.26 11.60 7.17
CA ARG A 81 3.79 12.30 8.37
C ARG A 81 3.55 11.31 9.51
N PHE A 82 3.61 11.82 10.73
CA PHE A 82 3.06 11.15 11.89
C PHE A 82 1.73 11.79 12.27
N ASP A 83 0.77 10.97 12.67
CA ASP A 83 -0.43 11.37 13.38
C ASP A 83 -0.51 10.62 14.72
N THR A 84 -1.15 11.25 15.70
CA THR A 84 -1.37 10.65 17.02
C THR A 84 -2.75 11.03 17.53
N GLY A 85 -3.54 10.04 17.94
CA GLY A 85 -4.90 10.22 18.41
C GLY A 85 -5.17 9.49 19.72
N SER A 86 -6.15 9.95 20.50
CA SER A 86 -6.68 9.18 21.62
C SER A 86 -7.89 8.37 21.13
N ILE A 87 -7.85 7.05 21.27
CA ILE A 87 -8.96 6.18 20.84
C ILE A 87 -9.97 6.00 21.98
N ALA A 88 -9.48 5.71 23.18
CA ALA A 88 -10.27 5.46 24.37
C ALA A 88 -9.49 5.90 25.61
N GLN A 89 -10.16 5.98 26.77
CA GLN A 89 -9.51 6.36 28.01
C GLN A 89 -8.33 5.41 28.29
N GLY A 90 -7.13 5.99 28.35
CA GLY A 90 -5.91 5.23 28.57
C GLY A 90 -5.33 4.55 27.33
N PHE A 91 -5.72 4.94 26.11
CA PHE A 91 -5.16 4.41 24.87
C PHE A 91 -4.86 5.51 23.84
N THR A 92 -3.64 5.49 23.31
CA THR A 92 -3.16 6.43 22.30
C THR A 92 -2.71 5.67 21.05
N GLU A 93 -3.21 6.10 19.91
CA GLU A 93 -2.74 5.70 18.59
C GLU A 93 -1.51 6.52 18.18
N VAL A 94 -0.57 5.85 17.54
CA VAL A 94 0.47 6.47 16.73
C VAL A 94 0.34 5.90 15.32
N CYS A 95 0.29 6.76 14.32
CA CYS A 95 0.23 6.41 12.91
C CYS A 95 1.37 7.10 12.16
N ALA A 96 2.00 6.39 11.23
CA ALA A 96 2.89 6.94 10.21
C ALA A 96 2.29 6.65 8.84
N TYR A 97 2.21 7.65 7.98
CA TYR A 97 1.63 7.49 6.64
C TYR A 97 2.35 8.34 5.61
N GLY A 98 2.17 8.01 4.34
CA GLY A 98 2.73 8.75 3.19
C GLY A 98 2.36 8.09 1.87
N THR A 99 3.03 8.52 0.78
CA THR A 99 2.77 7.98 -0.56
C THR A 99 3.92 7.08 -1.01
N ALA A 100 3.65 5.80 -1.25
CA ALA A 100 4.63 4.87 -1.81
C ALA A 100 4.88 5.19 -3.28
N VAL A 101 6.15 5.17 -3.68
CA VAL A 101 6.59 5.47 -5.05
C VAL A 101 7.76 4.60 -5.48
N ILE A 102 7.99 4.55 -6.79
CA ILE A 102 9.26 4.11 -7.39
C ILE A 102 10.04 5.37 -7.77
N ALA A 103 11.15 5.62 -7.07
CA ALA A 103 12.06 6.73 -7.29
C ALA A 103 13.38 6.20 -7.87
N VAL A 104 13.85 6.84 -8.94
CA VAL A 104 15.11 6.51 -9.63
C VAL A 104 16.05 7.71 -9.55
N PRO A 105 17.32 7.54 -9.15
CA PRO A 105 18.27 8.63 -9.09
C PRO A 105 18.58 9.17 -10.50
N LEU A 106 18.66 10.49 -10.64
CA LEU A 106 19.06 11.16 -11.87
C LEU A 106 20.56 11.02 -12.09
N ALA A 107 20.96 10.55 -13.27
CA ALA A 107 22.36 10.36 -13.66
C ALA A 107 23.06 11.67 -14.02
N GLU A 108 24.38 11.62 -14.21
CA GLU A 108 25.16 12.78 -14.66
C GLU A 108 24.65 13.31 -16.00
N GLY A 109 24.50 14.64 -16.09
CA GLY A 109 23.97 15.31 -17.28
C GLY A 109 22.44 15.39 -17.36
N GLU A 110 21.69 14.70 -16.48
CA GLU A 110 20.24 14.87 -16.40
C GLU A 110 19.87 16.20 -15.71
N PRO A 111 18.88 16.96 -16.21
CA PRO A 111 18.41 18.17 -15.56
C PRO A 111 17.93 17.91 -14.13
N GLY A 112 18.47 18.66 -13.16
CA GLY A 112 18.14 18.50 -11.75
C GLY A 112 18.92 17.39 -11.03
N ALA A 113 19.89 16.75 -11.69
CA ALA A 113 20.82 15.85 -11.05
C ALA A 113 21.62 16.58 -9.95
N THR A 114 21.85 15.89 -8.84
CA THR A 114 22.67 16.37 -7.73
C THR A 114 23.91 15.48 -7.61
N PRO A 115 24.99 15.95 -6.96
CA PRO A 115 26.15 15.08 -6.71
C PRO A 115 25.77 13.76 -6.02
N GLN A 116 24.73 13.80 -5.17
CA GLN A 116 24.23 12.63 -4.45
C GLN A 116 23.47 11.68 -5.39
N SER A 117 22.65 12.19 -6.30
CA SER A 117 21.92 11.34 -7.25
C SER A 117 22.86 10.70 -8.27
N ILE A 118 23.85 11.45 -8.76
CA ILE A 118 24.86 10.95 -9.70
C ILE A 118 25.61 9.77 -9.08
N ALA A 119 26.07 9.91 -7.84
CA ALA A 119 26.76 8.83 -7.13
C ALA A 119 25.86 7.60 -6.92
N ARG A 120 24.55 7.80 -6.68
CA ARG A 120 23.59 6.69 -6.52
C ARG A 120 23.29 6.00 -7.84
N ALA A 121 23.06 6.75 -8.91
CA ALA A 121 22.85 6.21 -10.25
C ALA A 121 24.06 5.38 -10.71
N ALA A 122 25.29 5.86 -10.45
CA ALA A 122 26.51 5.12 -10.76
C ALA A 122 26.64 3.82 -9.95
N ALA A 123 26.17 3.77 -8.70
CA ALA A 123 26.20 2.57 -7.87
C ALA A 123 25.12 1.55 -8.22
N GLU A 124 24.00 1.99 -8.82
CA GLU A 124 22.89 1.13 -9.25
C GLU A 124 23.07 0.57 -10.67
N GLN A 125 24.00 1.13 -11.47
CA GLN A 125 24.36 0.55 -12.75
C GLN A 125 25.11 -0.78 -12.54
N PRO A 126 24.70 -1.89 -13.20
CA PRO A 126 25.51 -3.08 -13.24
C PRO A 126 26.83 -2.71 -13.92
N GLY A 127 27.93 -2.80 -13.18
CA GLY A 127 29.25 -2.43 -13.71
C GLY A 127 29.57 -3.21 -15.00
N PRO A 128 30.39 -2.64 -15.90
CA PRO A 128 30.87 -3.35 -17.09
C PRO A 128 31.69 -4.56 -16.65
N GLY A 129 31.04 -5.72 -16.47
CA GLY A 129 31.69 -6.94 -15.99
C GLY A 129 30.79 -7.94 -15.26
N ASN A 130 29.56 -7.58 -14.86
CA ASN A 130 28.64 -8.53 -14.20
C ASN A 130 27.38 -8.80 -15.04
N TRP A 131 27.56 -9.04 -16.33
CA TRP A 131 26.60 -9.87 -17.04
C TRP A 131 26.65 -11.24 -16.36
N PRO A 132 25.53 -11.83 -15.88
CA PRO A 132 25.54 -13.27 -15.66
C PRO A 132 26.03 -13.85 -16.98
N GLN A 133 27.16 -14.55 -16.92
CA GLN A 133 27.66 -15.30 -18.06
C GLN A 133 26.49 -16.21 -18.41
N MET A 134 25.71 -15.83 -19.41
CA MET A 134 24.93 -16.79 -20.17
C MET A 134 26.01 -17.63 -20.81
N GLU A 135 26.52 -18.61 -20.05
CA GLU A 135 27.25 -19.73 -20.61
C GLU A 135 26.39 -20.13 -21.78
N GLN A 136 26.97 -19.95 -22.97
CA GLN A 136 26.48 -20.57 -24.17
C GLN A 136 26.52 -22.06 -23.87
N GLN A 137 25.49 -22.56 -23.21
CA GLN A 137 25.13 -23.95 -23.22
C GLN A 137 24.65 -24.19 -24.65
N VAL A 138 25.63 -24.23 -25.56
CA VAL A 138 25.51 -24.91 -26.83
C VAL A 138 25.18 -26.32 -26.42
N ASP A 139 23.90 -26.67 -26.54
CA ASP A 139 23.45 -28.04 -26.42
C ASP A 139 24.33 -28.90 -27.35
N PRO A 140 25.04 -29.92 -26.83
CA PRO A 140 25.83 -30.82 -27.67
C PRO A 140 24.99 -31.63 -28.68
N GLY A 141 23.66 -31.45 -28.71
CA GLY A 141 22.73 -32.22 -29.52
C GLY A 141 22.31 -31.66 -30.88
N GLU A 142 22.55 -30.40 -31.24
CA GLU A 142 22.05 -29.85 -32.53
C GLU A 142 23.03 -30.07 -33.71
N GLY A 143 23.57 -31.29 -33.81
CA GLY A 143 24.05 -31.81 -35.07
C GLY A 143 22.87 -32.22 -35.95
N SER A 144 22.80 -31.68 -37.17
CA SER A 144 21.87 -32.03 -38.25
C SER A 144 20.52 -31.28 -38.27
N ARG A 145 20.57 -29.99 -38.62
CA ARG A 145 19.46 -29.40 -39.40
C ARG A 145 19.66 -29.76 -40.88
N PRO A 146 18.71 -30.45 -41.54
CA PRO A 146 18.74 -30.57 -43.00
C PRO A 146 18.59 -29.18 -43.62
N GLN A 147 19.34 -28.94 -44.71
CA GLN A 147 19.22 -27.72 -45.51
C GLN A 147 17.77 -27.55 -46.00
N ALA A 148 17.19 -26.38 -45.77
CA ALA A 148 15.84 -26.07 -46.21
C ALA A 148 15.79 -25.95 -47.74
N GLU A 149 14.90 -26.73 -48.36
CA GLU A 149 14.51 -26.59 -49.77
C GLU A 149 13.73 -25.28 -50.00
N PRO A 150 13.72 -24.75 -51.24
CA PRO A 150 13.18 -23.41 -51.49
C PRO A 150 11.65 -23.39 -51.47
N ALA A 151 11.14 -22.25 -50.99
CA ALA A 151 9.74 -21.98 -50.69
C ALA A 151 8.79 -22.15 -51.89
N GLU A 152 7.72 -22.93 -51.67
CA GLU A 152 6.49 -22.82 -52.46
C GLU A 152 5.41 -22.04 -51.69
N SER A 153 4.70 -21.23 -52.47
CA SER A 153 3.66 -20.29 -52.11
C SER A 153 2.41 -20.98 -51.55
N GLY A 154 1.83 -20.43 -50.47
CA GLY A 154 0.52 -20.88 -50.02
C GLY A 154 0.01 -20.28 -48.71
N VAL A 155 -0.78 -19.20 -48.83
CA VAL A 155 -1.89 -18.80 -47.94
C VAL A 155 -1.56 -18.61 -46.44
N ARG A 156 -1.49 -17.34 -46.00
CA ARG A 156 -1.50 -16.99 -44.56
C ARG A 156 -2.84 -17.38 -43.93
N ARG A 157 -2.81 -18.19 -42.88
CA ARG A 157 -3.93 -18.38 -41.96
C ARG A 157 -4.04 -17.16 -41.00
N PRO A 158 -5.25 -16.78 -40.57
CA PRO A 158 -5.39 -15.76 -39.53
C PRO A 158 -4.88 -16.33 -38.19
N GLU A 159 -4.07 -15.53 -37.51
CA GLU A 159 -3.53 -15.80 -36.17
C GLU A 159 -4.67 -16.04 -35.18
N ALA A 160 -4.61 -17.17 -34.47
CA ALA A 160 -5.55 -17.45 -33.39
C ALA A 160 -5.28 -16.51 -32.21
N SER A 161 -6.33 -15.93 -31.64
CA SER A 161 -6.25 -15.13 -30.41
C SER A 161 -5.58 -15.94 -29.28
N PRO A 162 -4.75 -15.31 -28.44
CA PRO A 162 -4.07 -16.01 -27.36
C PRO A 162 -5.08 -16.65 -26.39
N PRO A 163 -4.77 -17.83 -25.82
CA PRO A 163 -5.66 -18.50 -24.88
C PRO A 163 -5.90 -17.61 -23.66
N GLY A 164 -7.17 -17.42 -23.31
CA GLY A 164 -7.57 -16.66 -22.13
C GLY A 164 -6.90 -17.21 -20.87
N TYR A 165 -6.35 -16.30 -20.06
CA TYR A 165 -5.69 -16.66 -18.80
C TYR A 165 -6.72 -17.34 -17.88
N ALA A 166 -6.48 -18.58 -17.51
CA ALA A 166 -7.28 -19.25 -16.48
C ALA A 166 -7.09 -18.48 -15.15
N PRO A 167 -8.15 -18.18 -14.38
CA PRO A 167 -8.02 -17.51 -13.09
C PRO A 167 -7.11 -18.32 -12.16
N SER A 168 -6.23 -17.64 -11.41
CA SER A 168 -5.40 -18.33 -10.41
C SER A 168 -6.27 -18.90 -9.28
N GLU A 169 -5.82 -19.96 -8.62
CA GLU A 169 -6.52 -20.57 -7.46
C GLU A 169 -6.87 -19.54 -6.37
N HIS A 170 -6.06 -18.50 -6.23
CA HIS A 170 -6.32 -17.38 -5.33
C HIS A 170 -7.58 -16.60 -5.73
N GLN A 171 -7.75 -16.29 -7.01
CA GLN A 171 -8.94 -15.60 -7.53
C GLN A 171 -10.19 -16.47 -7.42
N GLU A 172 -10.07 -17.79 -7.58
CA GLU A 172 -11.20 -18.71 -7.41
C GLU A 172 -11.62 -18.81 -5.93
N ASN A 173 -10.65 -18.86 -5.01
CA ASN A 173 -10.92 -18.87 -3.57
C ASN A 173 -11.55 -17.56 -3.09
N GLU A 174 -11.15 -16.41 -3.62
CA GLU A 174 -11.80 -15.14 -3.30
C GLU A 174 -13.24 -15.08 -3.81
N ARG A 175 -13.51 -15.59 -5.01
CA ARG A 175 -14.88 -15.68 -5.54
C ARG A 175 -15.78 -16.59 -4.72
N ARG A 176 -15.26 -17.73 -4.24
CA ARG A 176 -16.00 -18.63 -3.35
C ARG A 176 -16.32 -17.95 -2.02
N ARG A 177 -15.35 -17.26 -1.42
CA ARG A 177 -15.54 -16.50 -0.17
C ARG A 177 -16.55 -15.37 -0.33
N ALA A 178 -16.50 -14.63 -1.43
CA ALA A 178 -17.45 -13.56 -1.74
C ALA A 178 -18.88 -14.10 -1.91
N ALA A 179 -19.04 -15.23 -2.61
CA ALA A 179 -20.33 -15.89 -2.80
C ALA A 179 -20.90 -16.43 -1.47
N GLU A 180 -20.07 -17.02 -0.61
CA GLU A 180 -20.48 -17.49 0.73
C GLU A 180 -20.88 -16.33 1.65
N GLN A 181 -20.15 -15.20 1.61
CA GLN A 181 -20.52 -14.00 2.36
C GLN A 181 -21.85 -13.41 1.89
N GLN A 182 -22.10 -13.42 0.59
CA GLN A 182 -23.35 -12.91 0.03
C GLN A 182 -24.54 -13.82 0.36
N ALA A 183 -24.33 -15.15 0.43
CA ALA A 183 -25.35 -16.10 0.87
C ALA A 183 -25.67 -16.01 2.37
N GLN A 184 -24.72 -15.53 3.19
CA GLN A 184 -24.90 -15.36 4.63
C GLN A 184 -25.47 -13.99 5.03
N GLN A 185 -25.65 -13.05 4.10
CA GLN A 185 -26.38 -11.82 4.39
C GLN A 185 -27.87 -12.15 4.55
N PRO A 186 -28.47 -11.92 5.74
CA PRO A 186 -29.90 -12.03 5.89
C PRO A 186 -30.55 -10.99 4.98
N GLN A 187 -31.57 -11.40 4.21
CA GLN A 187 -32.38 -10.51 3.38
C GLN A 187 -33.15 -9.51 4.25
N GLN A 188 -32.46 -8.51 4.78
CA GLN A 188 -33.08 -7.35 5.43
C GLN A 188 -33.46 -6.38 4.31
N GLY A 189 -34.67 -6.49 3.79
CA GLY A 189 -35.13 -5.56 2.76
C GLY A 189 -36.47 -5.82 2.08
N ALA A 190 -37.25 -6.84 2.46
CA ALA A 190 -38.53 -7.10 1.82
C ALA A 190 -39.77 -6.59 2.60
N ASP A 191 -39.63 -6.17 3.86
CA ASP A 191 -40.78 -5.82 4.72
C ASP A 191 -41.06 -4.31 4.89
N GLN A 192 -40.27 -3.41 4.28
CA GLN A 192 -40.48 -1.95 4.41
C GLN A 192 -41.37 -1.32 3.33
N GLN A 193 -41.92 -2.10 2.40
CA GLN A 193 -42.83 -1.60 1.36
C GLN A 193 -44.21 -2.28 1.43
N ARG A 194 -44.85 -2.26 2.61
CA ARG A 194 -46.31 -2.40 2.66
C ARG A 194 -46.95 -1.03 2.40
N PRO A 195 -47.88 -0.90 1.43
CA PRO A 195 -48.60 0.36 1.22
C PRO A 195 -49.35 0.73 2.51
N GLN A 196 -49.16 1.97 2.97
CA GLN A 196 -49.83 2.48 4.17
C GLN A 196 -51.35 2.47 3.97
N THR A 197 -52.07 2.10 5.02
CA THR A 197 -53.54 2.10 4.98
C THR A 197 -54.08 3.55 5.00
N PRO A 198 -55.27 3.81 4.43
CA PRO A 198 -55.89 5.14 4.45
C PRO A 198 -56.06 5.73 5.87
N GLU A 199 -56.18 4.90 6.90
CA GLU A 199 -56.23 5.33 8.30
C GLU A 199 -54.88 5.85 8.81
N GLN A 200 -53.77 5.24 8.42
CA GLN A 200 -52.42 5.68 8.80
C GLN A 200 -52.06 7.03 8.18
N GLN A 201 -52.54 7.30 6.96
CA GLN A 201 -52.33 8.58 6.29
C GLN A 201 -53.11 9.73 6.95
N ARG A 202 -54.32 9.48 7.47
CA ARG A 202 -55.12 10.49 8.20
C ARG A 202 -54.51 10.86 9.55
N ARG A 203 -53.93 9.88 10.25
CA ARG A 203 -53.31 10.14 11.55
C ARG A 203 -52.09 11.05 11.45
N ASN A 204 -51.29 10.91 10.38
CA ASN A 204 -50.12 11.76 10.16
C ASN A 204 -50.48 13.20 9.72
N SER A 205 -51.66 13.44 9.16
CA SER A 205 -52.09 14.80 8.78
C SER A 205 -52.66 15.63 9.94
N ASP A 206 -53.07 14.97 11.03
CA ASP A 206 -53.64 15.66 12.20
C ASP A 206 -52.54 16.16 13.16
N ASP A 207 -51.38 15.50 13.20
CA ASP A 207 -50.25 15.90 14.05
C ASP A 207 -49.44 17.10 13.49
N SER A 208 -49.61 17.45 12.22
CA SER A 208 -48.83 18.54 11.57
C SER A 208 -49.34 19.96 11.86
N TRP A 209 -50.43 20.12 12.63
CA TRP A 209 -51.06 21.42 12.88
C TRP A 209 -50.74 22.05 14.25
N LEU A 210 -49.93 21.41 15.10
CA LEU A 210 -49.64 21.91 16.46
C LEU A 210 -48.32 22.67 16.64
N ASP A 211 -47.47 22.77 15.62
CA ASP A 211 -46.12 23.38 15.73
C ASP A 211 -45.95 24.68 14.91
N LEU A 212 -46.90 25.61 15.00
CA LEU A 212 -46.69 26.99 14.54
C LEU A 212 -47.23 28.01 15.57
N ASN A 213 -46.39 28.30 16.58
CA ASN A 213 -46.29 29.60 17.24
C ASN A 213 -44.98 29.73 18.04
#